data_AF-A0A1D6NE94-F1
#
_entry.id   AF-A0A1D6NE94-F1
#
_cell.length_a   1.000
_cell.length_b   1.000
_cell.length_c   1.000
_cell.angle_alpha   90.00
_cell.angle_beta   90.00
_cell.angle_gamma   90.00
#
_symmetry.space_group_name_H-M   'P 1'
#
loop_
_entity.id
_entity.type
_entity.pdbx_description
1 polymer ?
#
loop_
_entity_poly.entity_id
_entity_poly.type
_entity_poly.pdbx_seq_one_letter_code
_entity_poly.pdbx_strand_id
1 'polypeptide(L)' 'MMLKVIYYLCQVEKAHSGDVHCVDWNPLDVNYILTGSADNSVRMWDRRNLGSGGAGSPIHKFEGHKAAVLCVQFLDTFLP' A
#
# COMPACT_ATOMS: atom_id res chain seq x y z
N MET A 1 -15.15 23.81 22.37
CA MET A 1 -13.88 23.05 22.37
C MET A 1 -14.07 21.86 21.44
N MET A 2 -13.57 21.94 20.21
CA MET A 2 -13.79 20.90 19.20
C MET A 2 -12.71 19.83 19.38
N LEU A 3 -13.11 18.65 19.85
CA LEU A 3 -12.23 17.48 19.94
C LEU A 3 -11.88 17.05 18.51
N LYS A 4 -10.72 17.46 18.02
CA LYS A 4 -10.05 16.74 16.94
C LYS A 4 -9.60 15.41 17.54
N VAL A 5 -10.33 14.35 17.24
CA VAL A 5 -9.78 12.99 17.33
C VAL A 5 -8.51 13.02 16.50
N ILE A 6 -7.35 12.86 17.14
CA ILE A 6 -6.04 12.88 16.47
C ILE A 6 -5.94 11.55 15.73
N TYR A 7 -6.52 11.48 14.53
CA TYR A 7 -6.15 10.44 13.57
C TYR A 7 -4.74 10.81 13.11
N TYR A 8 -3.74 10.08 13.61
CA TYR A 8 -2.38 10.16 13.07
C TYR A 8 -2.44 9.60 11.65
N LEU A 9 -2.69 10.48 10.67
CA LEU A 9 -2.66 10.13 9.26
C LEU A 9 -1.21 9.88 8.89
N CYS A 10 -0.92 8.64 8.51
CA CYS A 10 0.32 8.28 7.86
C CYS A 10 0.11 8.39 6.35
N GLN A 11 1.00 9.10 5.66
CA GLN A 11 0.94 9.29 4.22
C GLN A 11 2.31 8.97 3.61
N VAL A 12 2.28 8.45 2.38
CA VAL A 12 3.45 8.35 1.51
C VAL A 12 3.20 9.21 0.27
N GLU A 13 3.98 10.28 0.12
CA GLU A 13 3.95 11.10 -1.08
C GLU A 13 4.64 10.38 -2.24
N LYS A 14 4.08 10.51 -3.43
CA LYS A 14 4.62 9.89 -4.65
C LYS A 14 4.87 8.38 -4.48
N ALA A 15 3.94 7.71 -3.78
CA ALA A 15 4.00 6.27 -3.52
C ALA A 15 4.11 5.44 -4.81
N HIS A 16 3.57 5.94 -5.92
CA HIS A 16 3.72 5.42 -7.28
C HIS A 16 3.95 6.58 -8.27
N SER A 17 4.44 6.27 -9.48
CA SER A 17 4.57 7.27 -10.56
C SER A 17 3.32 7.42 -11.43
N GLY A 18 2.21 6.80 -11.02
CA GLY A 18 0.90 6.89 -11.63
C GLY A 18 -0.19 6.58 -10.60
N ASP A 19 -1.45 6.67 -11.02
CA ASP A 19 -2.61 6.46 -10.15
C ASP A 19 -2.58 5.09 -9.48
N VAL A 20 -2.98 5.03 -8.21
CA VAL A 20 -3.19 3.76 -7.49
C VAL A 20 -4.61 3.29 -7.81
N HIS A 21 -4.74 2.09 -8.35
CA HIS A 21 -6.04 1.52 -8.74
C HIS A 21 -6.57 0.50 -7.74
N CYS A 22 -5.68 -0.17 -7.03
CA CYS A 22 -6.05 -1.22 -6.09
C CYS A 22 -5.14 -1.24 -4.87
N VAL A 23 -5.69 -1.73 -3.77
CA VAL A 23 -5.01 -1.92 -2.49
C VAL A 23 -5.56 -3.18 -1.84
N ASP A 24 -4.70 -3.91 -1.14
CA ASP A 24 -5.13 -4.99 -0.27
C ASP A 24 -4.26 -5.08 1.00
N TRP A 25 -4.86 -5.52 2.09
CA TRP A 25 -4.19 -5.71 3.38
C TRP A 25 -3.88 -7.18 3.60
N ASN A 26 -2.70 -7.46 4.14
CA ASN A 26 -2.35 -8.83 4.47
C ASN A 26 -3.27 -9.34 5.61
N PRO A 27 -3.94 -10.50 5.45
CA PRO A 27 -4.88 -11.03 6.44
C PRO A 27 -4.20 -11.58 7.71
N LEU A 28 -2.90 -11.88 7.64
CA LEU A 28 -2.11 -12.46 8.75
C LEU A 28 -1.23 -11.42 9.47
N ASP A 29 -0.79 -10.36 8.78
CA ASP A 29 0.02 -9.29 9.37
C ASP A 29 -0.48 -7.91 8.94
N VAL A 30 -1.15 -7.23 9.86
CA VAL A 30 -1.74 -5.89 9.68
C VAL A 30 -0.75 -4.79 9.26
N ASN A 31 0.55 -5.04 9.39
CA ASN A 31 1.59 -4.10 8.98
C ASN A 31 1.85 -4.12 7.48
N TYR A 32 1.43 -5.16 6.75
CA TYR A 32 1.69 -5.30 5.33
C TYR A 32 0.50 -4.89 4.45
N ILE A 33 0.80 -4.10 3.43
CA ILE A 33 -0.16 -3.58 2.45
C ILE A 33 0.42 -3.81 1.05
N LEU A 34 -0.41 -4.24 0.10
CA LEU A 34 -0.11 -4.24 -1.33
C LEU A 34 -0.86 -3.11 -2.02
N THR A 35 -0.22 -2.45 -2.97
CA THR A 35 -0.87 -1.47 -3.87
C THR A 35 -0.51 -1.77 -5.31
N GLY A 36 -1.47 -1.65 -6.22
CA GLY A 36 -1.24 -1.74 -7.67
C GLY A 36 -1.60 -0.44 -8.38
N SER A 37 -0.87 -0.11 -9.44
CA SER A 37 -0.91 1.22 -10.06
C SER A 37 -0.88 1.20 -11.60
N ALA A 38 -1.28 2.33 -12.19
CA ALA A 38 -1.03 2.70 -13.58
C ALA A 38 0.46 2.72 -13.97
N ASP A 39 1.40 2.74 -13.00
CA ASP A 39 2.84 2.63 -13.28
C ASP A 39 3.31 1.19 -13.58
N ASN A 40 2.36 0.26 -13.78
CA ASN A 40 2.56 -1.15 -14.06
C ASN A 40 3.28 -1.92 -12.95
N SER A 41 3.36 -1.37 -11.74
CA SER A 41 4.00 -2.03 -10.60
C SER A 41 3.01 -2.36 -9.49
N VAL A 42 3.33 -3.42 -8.74
CA VAL A 42 2.77 -3.68 -7.42
C VAL A 42 3.83 -3.31 -6.39
N ARG A 43 3.43 -2.64 -5.31
CA ARG A 43 4.34 -2.27 -4.21
C ARG A 43 3.82 -2.84 -2.90
N MET A 44 4.73 -3.41 -2.11
CA MET A 44 4.45 -3.86 -0.76
C MET A 44 5.01 -2.85 0.23
N TRP A 45 4.22 -2.53 1.25
CA TRP A 45 4.56 -1.53 2.27
C TRP A 45 4.54 -2.17 3.64
N ASP A 46 5.43 -1.70 4.52
CA ASP A 46 5.38 -2.01 5.96
C ASP A 46 5.03 -0.73 6.72
N ARG A 47 3.87 -0.72 7.36
CA ARG A 47 3.33 0.44 8.11
C ARG A 47 4.26 0.90 9.23
N ARG A 48 5.10 0.02 9.78
CA ARG A 48 6.06 0.34 10.84
C ARG A 48 7.23 1.18 10.33
N ASN A 49 7.46 1.17 9.02
CA ASN A 49 8.56 1.85 8.35
C ASN A 49 8.12 3.13 7.61
N LEU A 50 6.85 3.53 7.75
CA LEU A 50 6.35 4.76 7.15
C LEU A 50 6.63 5.95 8.08
N GLY A 51 7.38 6.93 7.60
CA GLY A 51 7.77 8.10 8.38
C GLY A 51 6.62 9.09 8.58
N SER A 52 6.65 9.83 9.69
CA SER A 52 5.78 10.97 9.91
C SER A 52 6.24 12.14 9.04
N GLY A 53 5.72 12.25 7.82
CA GLY A 53 6.03 13.37 6.93
C GLY A 53 5.92 13.09 5.44
N GLY A 54 5.12 12.11 5.00
CA GLY A 54 5.01 11.79 3.59
C GLY A 54 6.15 10.91 3.06
N ALA A 55 7.19 10.65 3.87
CA ALA A 55 8.34 9.85 3.47
C ALA A 55 8.10 8.36 3.77
N GLY A 56 8.17 7.53 2.74
CA GLY A 56 8.10 6.09 2.86
C GLY A 56 8.51 5.40 1.56
N SER A 57 9.27 4.31 1.69
CA SER A 57 9.66 3.47 0.56
C SER A 57 8.97 2.11 0.68
N PRO A 58 8.56 1.50 -0.44
CA PRO A 58 8.02 0.14 -0.40
C PRO A 58 9.14 -0.82 0.01
N ILE A 59 8.79 -1.86 0.78
CA ILE A 59 9.72 -2.94 1.13
C ILE A 59 9.97 -3.86 -0.06
N HIS A 60 9.00 -3.95 -0.98
CA HIS A 60 9.14 -4.66 -2.26
C HIS A 60 8.45 -3.91 -3.38
N LYS A 61 9.06 -3.96 -4.56
CA LYS A 61 8.46 -3.54 -5.83
C LYS A 61 8.42 -4.76 -6.75
N PHE A 62 7.23 -5.19 -7.10
CA PHE A 62 7.01 -6.26 -8.07
C PHE A 62 6.77 -5.64 -9.44
N GLU A 63 7.61 -6.03 -10.39
CA GLU A 63 7.58 -5.57 -11.78
C GLU A 63 7.29 -6.74 -12.71
N GLY A 64 6.83 -6.44 -13.93
CA GLY A 64 6.58 -7.46 -14.96
C GLY A 64 5.23 -7.31 -15.67
N HIS A 65 4.26 -6.65 -15.04
CA HIS A 65 3.05 -6.23 -15.74
C HIS A 65 3.40 -5.24 -16.86
N LYS A 66 2.76 -5.40 -18.02
CA LYS A 66 2.98 -4.54 -19.21
C LYS A 66 1.93 -3.44 -19.36
N ALA A 67 0.97 -3.39 -18.43
CA ALA A 67 -0.13 -2.45 -18.37
C ALA A 67 -0.53 -2.24 -16.91
N ALA A 68 -1.46 -1.30 -16.68
CA ALA A 68 -1.91 -0.90 -15.36
C ALA A 68 -2.37 -2.10 -14.52
N VAL A 69 -1.97 -2.12 -13.24
CA VAL A 69 -2.42 -3.14 -12.30
C VAL A 69 -3.75 -2.72 -11.70
N LEU A 70 -4.82 -3.41 -12.09
CA LEU A 70 -6.19 -3.06 -11.69
C LEU A 70 -6.66 -3.78 -10.42
N CYS A 71 -6.01 -4.86 -10.02
CA CYS A 71 -6.35 -5.62 -8.83
C CYS A 71 -5.11 -6.30 -8.24
N VAL A 72 -5.06 -6.35 -6.91
CA VAL A 72 -4.10 -7.12 -6.12
C VAL A 72 -4.88 -7.83 -5.01
N GLN A 73 -4.42 -9.01 -4.61
CA GLN A 73 -5.00 -9.73 -3.48
C GLN A 73 -3.90 -10.49 -2.74
N PHE A 74 -3.87 -10.39 -1.43
CA PHE A 74 -3.16 -11.33 -0.59
C PHE A 74 -3.89 -12.66 -0.60
N LEU A 75 -3.14 -13.76 -0.61
CA LEU A 75 -3.75 -15.06 -0.46
C LEU A 75 -4.32 -15.18 0.96
N ASP A 76 -5.65 -15.28 1.05
CA ASP A 76 -6.32 -15.64 2.29
C ASP A 76 -6.02 -17.11 2.61
N THR A 77 -5.34 -17.34 3.73
CA THR A 77 -5.01 -18.70 4.21
C THR A 77 -6.21 -19.46 4.78
N PHE A 78 -7.42 -18.87 4.71
CA PHE A 78 -8.68 -19.48 5.15
C PHE A 78 -9.56 -19.95 4.00
N LEU A 79 -9.03 -20.06 2.77
CA LEU A 79 -9.71 -20.85 1.75
C LEU A 79 -9.67 -22.33 2.21
N PRO A 80 -10.83 -23.00 2.36
CA PRO A 80 -10.90 -24.41 2.78
C PRO A 80 -10.25 -25.36 1.77
#